data_AF-A0A3D5MVV6-F1
#
_entry.id   AF-A0A3D5MVV6-F1
#
_cell.length_a   1.000
_cell.length_b   1.000
_cell.length_c   1.000
_cell.angle_alpha   90.00
_cell.angle_beta   90.00
_cell.angle_gamma   90.00
#
_symmetry.space_group_name_H-M   'P 1'
#
loop_
_entity.id
_entity.type
_entity.pdbx_description
1 polymer ?
#
loop_
_entity_poly.entity_id
_entity_poly.type
_entity_poly.pdbx_seq_one_letter_code
_entity_poly.pdbx_strand_id
1 'polypeptide(L)'
;MQANAIGIFKIYIDSFKANAYTVHPFRMIGLIDVDIIFNDSIEKVTLPYFRSSGTNSGKIKGLWYPIVGIKLKDGKFKEFTPYINYVLSHTTRHRRASNGWLAKSLFFNTNPLNSEKIRGFSNGRHYESLYWVGQTLRSLYENDKFETIDSLTPENLNNFVTSKDIYENNKHTQRENFEKFIEDIFNDV
;
A
#
# COMPACT_ATOMS: atom_id res chain seq x y z
N MET A 1 -11.61 -26.72 6.49
CA MET A 1 -10.44 -26.01 5.93
C MET A 1 -10.39 -24.65 6.58
N GLN A 2 -9.48 -24.41 7.52
CA GLN A 2 -9.28 -23.06 8.08
C GLN A 2 -8.82 -22.17 6.93
N ALA A 3 -9.54 -21.08 6.67
CA ALA A 3 -9.11 -20.08 5.71
C ALA A 3 -7.77 -19.52 6.20
N ASN A 4 -6.74 -19.60 5.36
CA ASN A 4 -5.43 -19.02 5.60
C ASN A 4 -5.58 -17.50 5.75
N ALA A 5 -5.71 -17.02 6.99
CA ALA A 5 -5.99 -15.62 7.25
C ALA A 5 -4.70 -14.81 7.22
N ILE A 6 -4.33 -14.27 6.05
CA ILE A 6 -3.29 -13.24 5.99
C ILE A 6 -3.77 -11.97 6.71
N GLY A 7 -2.99 -11.36 7.59
CA GLY A 7 -3.43 -10.15 8.28
C GLY A 7 -2.29 -9.40 8.96
N ILE A 8 -2.42 -8.08 9.06
CA ILE A 8 -1.43 -7.26 9.77
C ILE A 8 -1.53 -7.55 11.27
N PHE A 9 -0.42 -7.99 11.86
CA PHE A 9 -0.28 -8.35 13.26
C PHE A 9 0.32 -7.20 14.09
N LYS A 10 1.36 -6.55 13.58
CA LYS A 10 2.12 -5.52 14.29
C LYS A 10 2.61 -4.44 13.33
N ILE A 11 2.66 -3.19 13.79
CA ILE A 11 3.25 -2.06 13.08
C ILE A 11 4.58 -1.70 13.73
N TYR A 12 5.64 -1.54 12.95
CA TYR A 12 6.93 -1.06 13.43
C TYR A 12 7.00 0.45 13.26
N ILE A 13 6.47 1.20 14.23
CA ILE A 13 6.36 2.67 14.12
C ILE A 13 7.70 3.36 13.86
N ASP A 14 8.81 2.83 14.39
CA ASP A 14 10.14 3.38 14.22
C ASP A 14 10.72 3.13 12.81
N SER A 15 10.07 2.27 12.01
CA SER A 15 10.46 2.04 10.61
C SER A 15 9.77 3.01 9.66
N PHE A 16 8.92 3.91 10.15
CA PHE A 16 8.17 4.82 9.29
C PHE A 16 9.11 5.79 8.58
N LYS A 17 9.08 5.74 7.25
CA LYS A 17 9.82 6.66 6.39
C LYS A 17 8.88 7.41 5.47
N ALA A 18 9.14 8.68 5.23
CA ALA A 18 8.39 9.49 4.28
C ALA A 18 9.33 10.29 3.36
N ASN A 19 8.92 10.53 2.12
CA ASN A 19 9.74 11.33 1.23
C ASN A 19 9.79 12.80 1.66
N ALA A 20 10.93 13.45 1.41
CA ALA A 20 11.09 14.87 1.63
C ALA A 20 10.12 15.68 0.75
N TYR A 21 9.47 16.67 1.36
CA TYR A 21 8.69 17.64 0.61
C TYR A 21 9.64 18.68 0.02
N THR A 22 9.88 18.61 -1.30
CA THR A 22 10.77 19.53 -2.02
C THR A 22 9.99 20.66 -2.70
N VAL A 23 10.69 21.64 -3.29
CA VAL A 23 10.10 22.77 -4.06
C VAL A 23 9.20 22.31 -5.22
N HIS A 24 9.43 21.10 -5.73
CA HIS A 24 8.55 20.42 -6.67
C HIS A 24 8.00 19.18 -5.99
N PRO A 25 6.90 19.30 -5.23
CA PRO A 25 6.44 18.22 -4.39
C PRO A 25 6.05 17.03 -5.25
N PHE A 26 6.90 15.99 -5.21
CA PHE A 26 6.49 14.65 -5.54
C PHE A 26 5.51 14.19 -4.45
N ARG A 27 4.47 13.44 -4.85
CA ARG A 27 3.40 12.97 -3.95
C ARG A 27 3.99 12.55 -2.59
N MET A 28 3.34 12.92 -1.48
CA MET A 28 3.76 12.47 -0.16
C MET A 28 3.53 10.96 -0.03
N ILE A 29 4.61 10.18 -0.07
CA ILE A 29 4.64 8.73 0.02
C ILE A 29 5.37 8.33 1.30
N GLY A 30 4.83 7.30 1.95
CA GLY A 30 5.31 6.73 3.18
C GLY A 30 5.55 5.23 3.01
N LEU A 31 6.58 4.73 3.67
CA LEU A 31 6.90 3.31 3.77
C LEU A 31 6.85 2.94 5.25
N ILE A 32 6.20 1.82 5.57
CA ILE A 32 6.09 1.32 6.93
C ILE A 32 6.24 -0.19 6.92
N ASP A 33 6.99 -0.72 7.87
CA ASP A 33 7.11 -2.16 8.04
C ASP A 33 6.00 -2.63 8.97
N VAL A 34 5.37 -3.73 8.58
CA VAL A 34 4.38 -4.42 9.40
C VAL A 34 4.72 -5.90 9.43
N ASP A 35 4.37 -6.57 10.52
CA ASP A 35 4.28 -8.02 10.50
C ASP A 35 2.95 -8.42 9.89
N ILE A 36 2.98 -9.34 8.94
CA ILE A 36 1.81 -10.07 8.47
C ILE A 36 1.84 -11.51 8.97
N ILE A 37 0.70 -12.02 9.37
CA ILE A 37 0.49 -13.46 9.56
C ILE A 37 0.38 -14.06 8.16
N PHE A 38 1.20 -15.06 7.86
CA PHE A 38 1.16 -15.84 6.64
C PHE A 38 1.14 -17.32 7.02
N ASN A 39 -0.06 -17.93 6.99
CA ASN A 39 -0.31 -19.27 7.51
C ASN A 39 0.22 -19.41 8.96
N ASP A 40 1.21 -20.29 9.17
CA ASP A 40 1.85 -20.57 10.47
C ASP A 40 3.13 -19.73 10.71
N SER A 41 3.34 -18.65 9.95
CA SER A 41 4.50 -17.77 10.09
C SER A 41 4.12 -16.30 10.23
N ILE A 42 4.97 -15.55 10.92
CA ILE A 42 4.88 -14.09 11.00
C ILE A 42 6.05 -13.56 10.16
N GLU A 43 5.73 -12.75 9.16
CA GLU A 43 6.74 -12.18 8.27
C GLU A 43 6.60 -10.67 8.17
N LYS A 44 7.74 -9.98 8.16
CA LYS A 44 7.81 -8.54 7.98
C LYS A 44 7.61 -8.18 6.52
N VAL A 45 6.80 -7.17 6.24
CA VAL A 45 6.58 -6.63 4.91
C VAL A 45 6.53 -5.11 4.97
N THR A 46 7.22 -4.45 4.04
CA THR A 46 7.12 -3.00 3.85
C THR A 46 5.88 -2.68 3.01
N LEU A 47 4.99 -1.82 3.52
CA LEU A 47 3.80 -1.35 2.85
C LEU A 47 3.92 0.13 2.42
N PRO A 48 3.54 0.47 1.18
CA PRO A 48 3.55 1.84 0.73
C PRO A 48 2.19 2.53 0.95
N TYR A 49 2.24 3.77 1.42
CA TYR A 49 1.08 4.62 1.67
C TYR A 49 1.27 5.98 1.00
N PHE A 50 0.18 6.66 0.65
CA PHE A 50 0.20 8.05 0.20
C PHE A 50 -0.60 8.94 1.14
N ARG A 51 -0.09 10.14 1.43
CA ARG A 51 -0.82 11.14 2.21
C ARG A 51 -1.82 11.89 1.33
N SER A 52 -3.07 11.94 1.75
CA SER A 52 -4.14 12.60 1.02
C SER A 52 -4.12 14.13 1.21
N SER A 53 -4.30 14.87 0.10
CA SER A 53 -4.54 16.32 0.12
C SER A 53 -5.99 16.69 0.44
N GLY A 54 -6.92 15.72 0.48
CA GLY A 54 -8.34 15.93 0.72
C GLY A 54 -9.13 16.52 -0.45
N THR A 55 -8.52 16.72 -1.60
CA THR A 55 -9.14 17.50 -2.70
C THR A 55 -10.09 16.70 -3.59
N ASN A 56 -10.19 15.37 -3.45
CA ASN A 56 -11.06 14.54 -4.30
C ASN A 56 -11.53 13.23 -3.61
N SER A 57 -12.74 12.78 -3.94
CA SER A 57 -13.25 11.41 -3.71
C SER A 57 -13.68 11.02 -2.28
N GLY A 58 -13.90 11.99 -1.38
CA GLY A 58 -14.32 11.72 0.01
C GLY A 58 -13.19 11.24 0.93
N LYS A 59 -11.93 11.49 0.54
CA LYS A 59 -10.76 11.19 1.37
C LYS A 59 -10.49 12.30 2.37
N ILE A 60 -10.06 11.91 3.55
CA ILE A 60 -9.71 12.81 4.64
C ILE A 60 -8.35 13.44 4.34
N LYS A 61 -8.27 14.76 4.43
CA LYS A 61 -7.00 15.50 4.30
C LYS A 61 -6.04 15.07 5.41
N GLY A 62 -4.79 14.80 5.04
CA GLY A 62 -3.73 14.40 5.98
C GLY A 62 -3.73 12.93 6.36
N LEU A 63 -4.78 12.17 6.07
CA LEU A 63 -4.81 10.71 6.28
C LEU A 63 -3.97 10.00 5.21
N TRP A 64 -3.33 8.90 5.61
CA TRP A 64 -2.53 8.05 4.74
C TRP A 64 -3.34 6.85 4.24
N TYR A 65 -3.20 6.55 2.95
CA TYR A 65 -3.96 5.50 2.27
C TYR A 65 -3.02 4.53 1.55
N PRO A 66 -3.31 3.22 1.56
CA PRO A 66 -2.44 2.23 0.94
C PRO A 66 -2.40 2.40 -0.58
N ILE A 67 -1.26 2.03 -1.17
CA ILE A 67 -1.06 1.87 -2.60
C ILE A 67 -0.35 0.53 -2.86
N VAL A 68 -0.24 0.13 -4.12
CA VAL A 68 0.59 -1.02 -4.54
C VAL A 68 1.82 -0.59 -5.34
N GLY A 69 1.91 0.71 -5.63
CA GLY A 69 2.99 1.33 -6.39
C GLY A 69 2.50 2.54 -7.18
N ILE A 70 3.33 3.01 -8.11
CA ILE A 70 3.06 4.19 -8.96
C ILE A 70 3.33 3.84 -10.43
N LYS A 71 2.37 4.19 -11.30
CA LYS A 71 2.48 3.98 -12.74
C LYS A 71 3.65 4.79 -13.31
N LEU A 72 4.51 4.17 -14.11
CA LEU A 72 5.70 4.80 -14.69
C LEU A 72 5.45 5.34 -16.11
N LYS A 73 4.50 4.75 -16.84
CA LYS A 73 4.21 5.09 -18.25
C LYS A 73 2.71 5.08 -18.51
N ASP A 74 2.21 5.86 -19.46
CA ASP A 74 0.80 5.79 -19.85
C ASP A 74 0.43 4.42 -20.44
N GLY A 75 -0.80 3.97 -20.20
CA GLY A 75 -1.37 2.79 -20.84
C GLY A 75 -1.52 1.59 -19.91
N LYS A 76 -1.36 0.38 -20.47
CA LYS A 76 -1.59 -0.88 -19.74
C LYS A 76 -0.53 -1.10 -18.65
N PHE A 77 -0.87 -1.90 -17.65
CA PHE A 77 0.05 -2.30 -16.57
C PHE A 77 1.04 -3.35 -17.10
N LYS A 78 2.32 -2.99 -17.12
CA LYS A 78 3.42 -3.88 -17.57
C LYS A 78 4.70 -3.71 -16.75
N GLU A 79 4.79 -2.67 -15.93
CA GLU A 79 6.01 -2.27 -15.22
C GLU A 79 6.11 -2.83 -13.80
N PHE A 80 5.03 -3.39 -13.25
CA PHE A 80 5.08 -4.08 -11.96
C PHE A 80 5.42 -5.55 -12.16
N THR A 81 5.25 -6.34 -11.12
CA THR A 81 5.35 -7.80 -11.19
C THR A 81 4.20 -8.38 -12.02
N PRO A 82 4.34 -9.60 -12.60
CA PRO A 82 3.27 -10.23 -13.35
C PRO A 82 1.95 -10.30 -12.58
N TYR A 83 2.00 -10.60 -11.28
CA TYR A 83 0.83 -10.68 -10.42
C TYR A 83 0.22 -9.30 -10.13
N ILE A 84 1.02 -8.30 -9.76
CA ILE A 84 0.50 -6.94 -9.52
C ILE A 84 -0.08 -6.35 -10.82
N ASN A 85 0.54 -6.60 -11.98
CA ASN A 85 0.00 -6.20 -13.28
C ASN A 85 -1.36 -6.86 -13.55
N TYR A 86 -1.52 -8.14 -13.18
CA TYR A 86 -2.80 -8.85 -13.27
C TYR A 86 -3.85 -8.20 -12.38
N VAL A 87 -3.59 -8.02 -11.08
CA VAL A 87 -4.53 -7.40 -10.12
C VAL A 87 -4.94 -6.00 -10.57
N LEU A 88 -3.99 -5.15 -10.96
CA LEU A 88 -4.27 -3.79 -11.41
C LEU A 88 -5.08 -3.76 -12.71
N SER A 89 -4.85 -4.72 -13.61
CA SER A 89 -5.63 -4.85 -14.84
C SER A 89 -7.09 -5.27 -14.58
N HIS A 90 -7.36 -6.01 -13.50
CA HIS A 90 -8.72 -6.44 -13.14
C HIS A 90 -9.46 -5.42 -12.28
N THR A 91 -8.73 -4.62 -11.51
CA THR A 91 -9.31 -3.62 -10.61
C THR A 91 -9.42 -2.23 -11.21
N THR A 92 -8.74 -1.96 -12.33
CA THR A 92 -8.74 -0.64 -12.97
C THR A 92 -9.56 -0.62 -14.25
N ARG A 93 -10.42 0.40 -14.40
CA ARG A 93 -11.24 0.63 -15.59
C ARG A 93 -10.38 0.65 -16.87
N HIS A 94 -10.82 -0.05 -17.91
CA HIS A 94 -10.11 -0.22 -19.18
C HIS A 94 -8.69 -0.81 -19.08
N ARG A 95 -8.29 -1.31 -17.89
CA ARG A 95 -6.99 -1.95 -17.63
C ARG A 95 -5.79 -1.02 -17.92
N ARG A 96 -5.99 0.30 -17.79
CA ARG A 96 -5.01 1.33 -18.16
C ARG A 96 -4.99 2.45 -17.12
N ALA A 97 -3.85 3.09 -16.97
CA ALA A 97 -3.69 4.29 -16.15
C ALA A 97 -2.64 5.22 -16.76
N SER A 98 -2.67 6.49 -16.36
CA SER A 98 -1.69 7.50 -16.77
C SER A 98 -0.42 7.43 -15.92
N ASN A 99 0.69 7.93 -16.45
CA ASN A 99 1.93 8.15 -15.70
C ASN A 99 1.66 8.92 -14.40
N GLY A 100 2.29 8.48 -13.31
CA GLY A 100 2.17 9.08 -12.00
C GLY A 100 0.88 8.70 -11.27
N TRP A 101 0.04 7.85 -11.85
CA TRP A 101 -1.16 7.35 -11.17
C TRP A 101 -0.78 6.45 -9.99
N LEU A 102 -1.39 6.72 -8.83
CA LEU A 102 -1.24 5.92 -7.62
C LEU A 102 -2.02 4.61 -7.79
N ALA A 103 -1.32 3.48 -7.75
CA ALA A 103 -1.92 2.17 -7.94
C ALA A 103 -2.71 1.76 -6.69
N LYS A 104 -4.02 2.00 -6.70
CA LYS A 104 -4.87 1.87 -5.49
C LYS A 104 -6.28 1.36 -5.75
N SER A 105 -6.57 0.91 -6.98
CA SER A 105 -7.93 0.55 -7.39
C SER A 105 -8.51 -0.63 -6.61
N LEU A 106 -7.69 -1.61 -6.22
CA LEU A 106 -8.12 -2.74 -5.39
C LEU A 106 -8.63 -2.32 -4.01
N PHE A 107 -8.28 -1.12 -3.54
CA PHE A 107 -8.77 -0.55 -2.27
C PHE A 107 -10.05 0.29 -2.47
N PHE A 108 -10.70 0.19 -3.62
CA PHE A 108 -11.97 0.85 -3.88
C PHE A 108 -13.05 -0.18 -4.18
N ASN A 109 -14.29 0.20 -3.88
CA ASN A 109 -15.45 -0.65 -4.00
C ASN A 109 -16.09 -0.59 -5.40
N THR A 110 -16.68 -1.71 -5.84
CA THR A 110 -17.66 -1.75 -6.94
C THR A 110 -19.11 -1.57 -6.44
N ASN A 111 -19.43 -1.93 -5.19
CA ASN A 111 -20.74 -1.76 -4.54
C ASN A 111 -20.63 -1.41 -3.03
N PRO A 112 -20.94 -0.16 -2.61
CA PRO A 112 -20.86 0.24 -1.20
C PRO A 112 -21.92 -0.49 -0.36
N LEU A 113 -21.55 -1.61 0.26
CA LEU A 113 -22.42 -2.35 1.19
C LEU A 113 -22.52 -1.65 2.56
N ASN A 114 -21.57 -0.78 2.90
CA ASN A 114 -21.56 -0.09 4.19
C ASN A 114 -21.10 1.37 4.04
N SER A 115 -22.02 2.30 4.31
CA SER A 115 -21.81 3.76 4.21
C SER A 115 -20.88 4.34 5.28
N GLU A 116 -20.55 3.57 6.32
CA GLU A 116 -19.75 4.05 7.46
C GLU A 116 -18.23 3.94 7.24
N LYS A 117 -17.77 3.08 6.32
CA LYS A 117 -16.34 2.89 6.03
C LYS A 117 -15.77 4.06 5.21
N ILE A 118 -14.61 4.56 5.61
CA ILE A 118 -13.86 5.59 4.89
C ILE A 118 -13.32 4.99 3.59
N ARG A 119 -13.57 5.65 2.46
CA ARG A 119 -13.14 5.18 1.14
C ARG A 119 -11.62 5.20 0.98
N GLY A 120 -11.08 4.20 0.28
CA GLY A 120 -9.67 4.13 -0.10
C GLY A 120 -8.82 3.17 0.72
N PHE A 121 -9.47 2.32 1.50
CA PHE A 121 -8.93 1.12 2.12
C PHE A 121 -9.66 -0.11 1.56
N SER A 122 -9.13 -1.32 1.77
CA SER A 122 -9.80 -2.55 1.30
C SER A 122 -11.24 -2.64 1.82
N ASN A 123 -12.13 -3.29 1.07
CA ASN A 123 -13.54 -3.40 1.50
C ASN A 123 -13.80 -4.56 2.47
N GLY A 124 -12.99 -5.61 2.39
CA GLY A 124 -13.12 -6.82 3.20
C GLY A 124 -12.47 -6.71 4.58
N ARG A 125 -11.94 -7.83 5.07
CA ARG A 125 -11.40 -8.02 6.42
C ARG A 125 -10.15 -7.18 6.72
N HIS A 126 -9.42 -6.75 5.70
CA HIS A 126 -8.23 -5.90 5.85
C HIS A 126 -8.54 -4.41 6.09
N TYR A 127 -9.82 -4.02 6.07
CA TYR A 127 -10.20 -2.60 6.16
C TYR A 127 -9.64 -1.96 7.44
N GLU A 128 -9.94 -2.56 8.60
CA GLU A 128 -9.59 -1.98 9.90
C GLU A 128 -8.08 -1.88 10.09
N SER A 129 -7.33 -2.90 9.70
CA SER A 129 -5.87 -2.90 9.82
C SER A 129 -5.22 -1.87 8.91
N LEU A 130 -5.62 -1.80 7.64
CA LEU A 130 -5.10 -0.79 6.71
C LEU A 130 -5.46 0.63 7.13
N TYR A 131 -6.66 0.83 7.68
CA TYR A 131 -7.11 2.11 8.22
C TYR A 131 -6.33 2.50 9.48
N TRP A 132 -6.11 1.55 10.40
CA TRP A 132 -5.31 1.75 11.60
C TRP A 132 -3.87 2.15 11.29
N VAL A 133 -3.23 1.48 10.31
CA VAL A 133 -1.92 1.92 9.79
C VAL A 133 -2.02 3.36 9.29
N GLY A 134 -2.99 3.68 8.45
CA GLY A 134 -3.18 5.02 7.90
C GLY A 134 -3.29 6.13 8.97
N GLN A 135 -4.02 5.85 10.06
CA GLN A 135 -4.13 6.76 11.21
C GLN A 135 -2.82 6.87 11.99
N THR A 136 -2.12 5.75 12.17
CA THR A 136 -0.81 5.71 12.85
C THR A 136 0.21 6.57 12.10
N LEU A 137 0.32 6.41 10.77
CA LEU A 137 1.22 7.21 9.95
C LEU A 137 0.88 8.69 9.98
N ARG A 138 -0.43 9.03 10.08
CA ARG A 138 -0.86 10.41 10.23
C ARG A 138 -0.34 11.00 11.54
N SER A 139 -0.56 10.30 12.65
CA SER A 139 -0.08 10.73 13.96
C SER A 139 1.45 10.87 13.99
N LEU A 140 2.17 9.87 13.48
CA LEU A 140 3.64 9.92 13.43
C LEU A 140 4.14 11.12 12.61
N TYR A 141 3.57 11.34 11.42
CA TYR A 141 3.96 12.46 10.57
C TYR A 141 3.63 13.82 11.19
N GLU A 142 2.46 13.97 11.81
CA GLU A 142 2.04 15.22 12.48
C GLU A 142 2.87 15.54 13.74
N ASN A 143 3.63 14.56 14.26
CA ASN A 143 4.53 14.72 15.40
C ASN A 143 6.01 14.64 15.01
N ASP A 144 6.34 14.76 13.72
CA ASP A 144 7.71 14.68 13.19
C ASP A 144 8.47 13.39 13.58
N LYS A 145 7.74 12.27 13.71
CA LYS A 145 8.28 10.94 14.06
C LYS A 145 8.42 10.05 12.82
N PHE A 146 9.33 10.43 11.92
CA PHE A 146 9.61 9.65 10.71
C PHE A 146 11.04 9.90 10.20
N GLU A 147 11.60 8.92 9.49
CA GLU A 147 12.83 9.12 8.73
C GLU A 147 12.52 9.73 7.37
N THR A 148 13.32 10.71 6.95
CA THR A 148 13.19 11.31 5.62
C THR A 148 13.90 10.45 4.57
N ILE A 149 13.26 10.23 3.41
CA ILE A 149 13.88 9.63 2.23
C ILE A 149 13.94 10.67 1.11
N ASP A 150 15.14 11.16 0.80
CA ASP A 150 15.33 12.19 -0.23
C ASP A 150 15.27 11.62 -1.67
N SER A 151 15.58 10.35 -1.84
CA SER A 151 15.74 9.70 -3.15
C SER A 151 14.51 8.91 -3.61
N LEU A 152 13.34 9.12 -3.00
CA LEU A 152 12.16 8.33 -3.33
C LEU A 152 11.52 8.79 -4.66
N THR A 153 11.69 7.96 -5.69
CA THR A 153 11.06 8.10 -7.00
C THR A 153 9.97 7.03 -7.19
N PRO A 154 9.06 7.15 -8.19
CA PRO A 154 8.14 6.08 -8.55
C PRO A 154 8.82 4.73 -8.79
N GLU A 155 9.99 4.74 -9.44
CA GLU A 155 10.76 3.53 -9.73
C GLU A 155 11.34 2.90 -8.46
N ASN A 156 11.98 3.72 -7.62
CA ASN A 156 12.52 3.26 -6.35
C ASN A 156 11.43 2.72 -5.43
N LEU A 157 10.27 3.38 -5.35
CA LEU A 157 9.11 2.89 -4.61
C LEU A 157 8.68 1.50 -5.08
N ASN A 158 8.49 1.32 -6.40
CA ASN A 158 8.07 0.04 -6.97
C ASN A 158 9.13 -1.04 -6.69
N ASN A 159 10.42 -0.69 -6.77
CA ASN A 159 11.53 -1.60 -6.47
C ASN A 159 11.57 -1.98 -4.97
N PHE A 160 11.34 -1.04 -4.05
CA PHE A 160 11.30 -1.33 -2.61
C PHE A 160 10.25 -2.40 -2.29
N VAL A 161 9.02 -2.19 -2.76
CA VAL A 161 7.90 -3.07 -2.39
C VAL A 161 7.91 -4.39 -3.17
N THR A 162 8.68 -4.48 -4.25
CA THR A 162 8.84 -5.70 -5.05
C THR A 162 10.27 -6.25 -5.02
N SER A 163 11.05 -5.88 -4.00
CA SER A 163 12.42 -6.38 -3.81
C SER A 163 12.43 -7.89 -3.57
N LYS A 164 13.47 -8.54 -4.08
CA LYS A 164 13.75 -9.96 -3.82
C LYS A 164 14.59 -10.19 -2.57
N ASP A 165 14.84 -9.14 -1.79
CA ASP A 165 15.54 -9.27 -0.51
C ASP A 165 14.64 -9.97 0.51
N ILE A 166 15.26 -10.78 1.37
CA ILE A 166 14.62 -11.43 2.51
C ILE A 166 14.99 -10.61 3.74
N TYR A 167 13.98 -10.07 4.42
CA TYR A 167 14.21 -9.35 5.67
C TYR A 167 14.60 -10.30 6.80
N GLU A 168 15.23 -9.75 7.83
CA GLU A 168 15.62 -10.52 9.00
C GLU A 168 14.43 -11.28 9.58
N ASN A 169 14.60 -12.59 9.78
CA ASN A 169 13.59 -13.55 10.27
C ASN A 169 12.44 -13.89 9.30
N ASN A 170 12.42 -13.32 8.08
CA ASN A 170 11.50 -13.76 7.04
C ASN A 170 11.96 -15.08 6.41
N LYS A 171 10.99 -15.85 5.89
CA LYS A 171 11.26 -17.00 5.02
C LYS A 171 11.10 -16.63 3.54
N HIS A 172 10.24 -15.68 3.26
CA HIS A 172 9.93 -15.21 1.91
C HIS A 172 10.52 -13.83 1.65
N THR A 173 10.69 -13.52 0.37
CA THR A 173 11.15 -12.20 -0.06
C THR A 173 10.10 -11.13 0.23
N GLN A 174 10.54 -9.87 0.35
CA GLN A 174 9.63 -8.71 0.43
C GLN A 174 8.56 -8.76 -0.67
N ARG A 175 8.95 -9.11 -1.90
CA ARG A 175 8.04 -9.26 -3.04
C ARG A 175 6.99 -10.33 -2.81
N GLU A 176 7.38 -11.53 -2.40
CA GLU A 176 6.44 -12.63 -2.19
C GLU A 176 5.44 -12.31 -1.10
N ASN A 177 5.91 -11.77 0.04
CA ASN A 177 5.05 -11.32 1.13
C ASN A 177 4.10 -10.22 0.68
N PHE A 178 4.61 -9.24 -0.07
CA PHE A 178 3.79 -8.15 -0.59
C PHE A 178 2.76 -8.65 -1.60
N GLU A 179 3.15 -9.45 -2.59
CA GLU A 179 2.22 -10.03 -3.59
C GLU A 179 1.14 -10.89 -2.93
N LYS A 180 1.50 -11.68 -1.92
CA LYS A 180 0.55 -12.51 -1.17
C LYS A 180 -0.42 -11.68 -0.34
N PHE A 181 0.05 -10.62 0.29
CA PHE A 181 -0.83 -9.68 0.97
C PHE A 181 -1.82 -9.01 0.01
N ILE A 182 -1.34 -8.58 -1.17
CA ILE A 182 -2.18 -8.01 -2.22
C ILE A 182 -3.15 -9.04 -2.81
N GLU A 183 -2.73 -10.30 -2.95
CA GLU A 183 -3.58 -11.41 -3.40
C GLU A 183 -4.76 -11.62 -2.46
N ASP A 184 -4.48 -11.68 -1.17
CA ASP A 184 -5.51 -11.90 -0.18
C ASP A 184 -6.51 -10.73 -0.15
N ILE A 185 -6.03 -9.49 -0.21
CA ILE A 185 -6.91 -8.32 -0.35
C ILE A 185 -7.75 -8.39 -1.63
N PHE A 186 -7.16 -8.80 -2.75
CA PHE A 186 -7.86 -8.87 -4.03
C PHE A 186 -8.96 -9.94 -4.04
N ASN A 187 -8.71 -11.08 -3.38
CA ASN A 187 -9.66 -12.20 -3.31
C ASN A 187 -10.74 -12.03 -2.22
N ASP A 188 -10.53 -11.11 -1.28
CA ASP A 188 -11.44 -10.78 -0.16
C ASP A 188 -12.48 -9.69 -0.53
N VAL A 189 -12.50 -9.22 -1.78
CA VAL A 189 -13.38 -8.16 -2.31
C VAL A 189 -14.52 -8.70 -3.15
#